data_AF-A0A5P9XW55-F1
#
_entry.id   AF-A0A5P9XW55-F1
#
_cell.length_a   1.000
_cell.length_b   1.000
_cell.length_c   1.000
_cell.angle_alpha   90.00
_cell.angle_beta   90.00
_cell.angle_gamma   90.00
#
_symmetry.space_group_name_H-M   'P 1'
#
loop_
_entity.id
_entity.type
_entity.pdbx_description
1 polymer ?
#
loop_
_entity_poly.entity_id
_entity_poly.type
_entity_poly.pdbx_seq_one_letter_code
_entity_poly.pdbx_strand_id
1 'polypeptide(L)'
;MPANAILRGRRWTGDCYDASKDPDENGHQDWILGRILWLSGMESGVNRGGYCDTFRRYIYIHGTADTARLGQSVSAGCIRMSPEDVCILFPETTPGLPVFIGLQPPVDFPR
;
A
#
# COMPACT_ATOMS: atom_id res chain seq x y z
N MET A 1 -15.37 -6.40 -2.55
CA MET A 1 -14.40 -7.40 -2.05
C MET A 1 -14.16 -7.16 -0.57
N PRO A 2 -14.05 -8.22 0.26
CA PRO A 2 -13.78 -8.14 1.70
C PRO A 2 -12.49 -7.37 2.05
N ALA A 3 -12.39 -6.88 3.28
CA ALA A 3 -11.21 -6.15 3.77
C ALA A 3 -9.98 -7.07 3.87
N ASN A 4 -10.14 -8.28 4.38
CA ASN A 4 -9.06 -9.27 4.49
C ASN A 4 -8.81 -10.07 3.20
N ALA A 5 -9.33 -9.66 2.04
CA ALA A 5 -9.14 -10.39 0.79
C ALA A 5 -7.68 -10.41 0.33
N ILE A 6 -7.14 -11.59 -0.02
CA ILE A 6 -5.73 -11.77 -0.40
C ILE A 6 -5.52 -11.37 -1.86
N LEU A 7 -4.63 -10.42 -2.11
CA LEU A 7 -4.28 -9.94 -3.44
C LEU A 7 -2.94 -10.52 -3.91
N ARG A 8 -2.91 -11.09 -5.12
CA ARG A 8 -1.67 -11.49 -5.81
C ARG A 8 -1.68 -10.93 -7.24
N GLY A 9 -0.56 -10.37 -7.68
CA GLY A 9 -0.48 -9.74 -9.00
C GLY A 9 -1.49 -8.60 -9.22
N ARG A 10 -1.92 -7.94 -8.13
CA ARG A 10 -2.98 -6.90 -8.09
C ARG A 10 -4.39 -7.41 -8.37
N ARG A 11 -4.64 -8.72 -8.22
CA ARG A 11 -5.96 -9.32 -8.36
C ARG A 11 -6.32 -10.10 -7.12
N TRP A 12 -7.61 -10.13 -6.80
CA TRP A 12 -8.11 -11.01 -5.76
C TRP A 12 -7.87 -12.45 -6.16
N THR A 13 -7.32 -13.22 -5.23
CA THR A 13 -7.13 -14.66 -5.38
C THR A 13 -8.44 -15.45 -5.27
N GLY A 14 -9.49 -14.85 -4.68
CA GLY A 14 -10.70 -15.54 -4.24
C GLY A 14 -10.66 -15.87 -2.75
N ASP A 15 -9.49 -15.91 -2.14
CA ASP A 15 -9.29 -16.23 -0.73
C ASP A 15 -9.26 -14.98 0.16
N CYS A 16 -9.57 -15.18 1.44
CA CYS A 16 -9.46 -14.18 2.48
C CYS A 16 -8.45 -14.65 3.54
N TYR A 17 -7.67 -13.70 4.05
CA TYR A 17 -6.68 -13.94 5.08
C TYR A 17 -7.34 -14.36 6.37
N ASP A 18 -6.77 -15.40 6.98
CA ASP A 18 -7.18 -16.03 8.21
C ASP A 18 -5.90 -16.33 9.01
N ALA A 19 -5.69 -15.59 10.10
CA ALA A 19 -4.48 -15.69 10.91
C ALA A 19 -4.26 -17.11 11.47
N SER A 20 -5.32 -17.89 11.67
CA SER A 20 -5.20 -19.28 12.14
C SER A 20 -4.61 -20.24 11.10
N LYS A 21 -4.52 -19.81 9.84
CA LYS A 21 -4.01 -20.58 8.70
C LYS A 21 -2.77 -19.96 8.08
N ASP A 22 -2.21 -18.90 8.68
CA ASP A 22 -0.99 -18.30 8.17
C ASP A 22 0.17 -19.31 8.35
N PRO A 23 0.77 -19.82 7.27
CA PRO A 23 1.94 -20.70 7.37
C PRO A 23 3.16 -19.98 7.98
N ASP A 24 3.09 -18.65 8.08
CA ASP A 24 4.14 -17.81 8.65
C ASP A 24 3.60 -17.01 9.84
N GLU A 25 3.53 -17.70 10.98
CA GLU A 25 3.15 -17.12 12.27
C GLU A 25 4.06 -15.97 12.75
N ASN A 26 5.24 -15.80 12.12
CA ASN A 26 6.17 -14.71 12.40
C ASN A 26 5.98 -13.50 11.46
N GLY A 27 5.06 -13.57 10.49
CA GLY A 27 4.68 -12.45 9.63
C GLY A 27 5.76 -11.99 8.65
N HIS A 28 6.68 -12.88 8.25
CA HIS A 28 7.66 -12.55 7.20
C HIS A 28 7.00 -12.42 5.81
N GLN A 29 5.87 -13.10 5.58
CA GLN A 29 5.10 -12.98 4.36
C GLN A 29 4.38 -11.62 4.29
N ASP A 30 4.73 -10.82 3.27
CA ASP A 30 4.10 -9.53 3.02
C ASP A 30 2.74 -9.72 2.34
N TRP A 31 1.72 -10.04 3.15
CA TRP A 31 0.35 -10.14 2.69
C TRP A 31 -0.19 -8.78 2.24
N ILE A 32 -0.64 -8.73 0.99
CA ILE A 32 -1.36 -7.57 0.45
C ILE A 32 -2.86 -7.85 0.54
N LEU A 33 -3.54 -7.10 1.41
CA LEU A 33 -4.94 -7.32 1.74
C LEU A 33 -5.84 -6.16 1.31
N GLY A 34 -7.09 -6.47 0.97
CA GLY A 34 -8.19 -5.51 0.90
C GLY A 34 -8.17 -4.61 -0.33
N ARG A 35 -7.30 -3.61 -0.41
CA ARG A 35 -7.21 -2.72 -1.57
C ARG A 35 -5.77 -2.36 -1.85
N ILE A 36 -5.51 -1.95 -3.08
CA ILE A 36 -4.23 -1.43 -3.54
C ILE A 36 -4.48 -0.05 -4.15
N LEU A 37 -3.77 0.95 -3.67
CA LEU A 37 -3.61 2.23 -4.34
C LEU A 37 -2.19 2.30 -4.88
N TRP A 38 -2.05 2.28 -6.20
CA TRP A 38 -0.73 2.30 -6.85
C TRP A 38 -0.24 3.72 -7.04
N LEU A 39 0.93 3.97 -6.49
CA LEU A 39 1.55 5.28 -6.52
C LEU A 39 2.41 5.47 -7.77
N SER A 40 2.34 6.67 -8.33
CA SER A 40 3.31 7.19 -9.29
C SER A 40 4.02 8.36 -8.64
N GLY A 41 5.35 8.42 -8.78
CA GLY A 41 6.10 9.62 -8.40
C GLY A 41 5.70 10.82 -9.25
N MET A 42 5.99 12.01 -8.75
CA MET A 42 5.72 13.31 -9.40
C MET A 42 7.00 14.03 -9.83
N GLU A 43 8.16 13.63 -9.32
CA GLU A 43 9.46 14.27 -9.57
C GLU A 43 10.22 13.53 -10.68
N SER A 44 10.29 14.16 -11.85
CA SER A 44 10.98 13.62 -13.02
C SER A 44 12.48 13.43 -12.75
N GLY A 45 13.01 12.27 -13.13
CA GLY A 45 14.41 11.89 -12.90
C GLY A 45 14.71 11.40 -11.47
N VAL A 46 13.75 11.52 -10.56
CA VAL A 46 13.85 11.04 -9.17
C VAL A 46 12.90 9.86 -8.97
N ASN A 47 11.69 10.11 -8.45
CA ASN A 47 10.67 9.09 -8.18
C ASN A 47 9.73 8.84 -9.38
N ARG A 48 9.94 9.55 -10.50
CA ARG A 48 9.35 9.28 -11.82
C ARG A 48 10.46 9.20 -12.88
N GLY A 49 10.65 8.02 -13.46
CA GLY A 49 11.64 7.75 -14.51
C GLY A 49 13.10 7.58 -14.04
N GLY A 50 13.40 7.85 -12.76
CA GLY A 50 14.73 7.71 -12.18
C GLY A 50 15.02 6.33 -11.57
N TYR A 51 16.14 6.22 -10.83
CA TYR A 51 16.55 4.97 -10.16
C TYR A 51 15.59 4.55 -9.03
N CYS A 52 14.88 5.50 -8.42
CA CYS A 52 13.92 5.25 -7.36
C CYS A 52 12.46 5.39 -7.84
N ASP A 53 12.19 5.15 -9.13
CA ASP A 53 10.85 5.24 -9.72
C ASP A 53 9.78 4.47 -8.92
N THR A 54 8.82 5.19 -8.34
CA THR A 54 7.77 4.65 -7.47
C THR A 54 6.87 3.65 -8.20
N PHE A 55 6.52 3.94 -9.46
CA PHE A 55 5.58 3.12 -10.22
C PHE A 55 6.24 1.81 -10.65
N ARG A 56 7.44 1.88 -11.24
CA ARG A 56 8.25 0.73 -11.69
C ARG A 56 8.65 -0.19 -10.54
N ARG A 57 8.82 0.35 -9.34
CA ARG A 57 9.11 -0.42 -8.12
C ARG A 57 7.88 -1.01 -7.44
N TYR A 58 6.68 -0.83 -8.02
CA TYR A 58 5.43 -1.38 -7.50
C TYR A 58 5.10 -0.91 -6.08
N ILE A 59 5.32 0.38 -5.79
CA ILE A 59 5.01 0.94 -4.48
C ILE A 59 3.51 1.20 -4.35
N TYR A 60 2.90 0.64 -3.31
CA TYR A 60 1.46 0.71 -3.05
C TYR A 60 1.16 1.29 -1.67
N ILE A 61 -0.02 1.87 -1.51
CA ILE A 61 -0.73 1.87 -0.23
C ILE A 61 -1.63 0.63 -0.22
N HIS A 62 -1.48 -0.24 0.78
CA HIS A 62 -2.26 -1.48 0.86
C HIS A 62 -2.53 -1.94 2.30
N GLY A 63 -3.51 -2.83 2.45
CA GLY A 63 -3.78 -3.52 3.71
C GLY A 63 -2.72 -4.57 4.01
N THR A 64 -2.40 -4.79 5.28
CA THR A 64 -1.43 -5.79 5.74
C THR A 64 -2.04 -6.71 6.80
N ALA A 65 -1.52 -7.93 6.91
CA ALA A 65 -1.79 -8.82 8.04
C ALA A 65 -1.00 -8.40 9.31
N ASP A 66 0.14 -7.73 9.15
CA ASP A 66 1.05 -7.32 10.23
C ASP A 66 0.63 -5.97 10.84
N THR A 67 -0.59 -5.91 11.38
CA THR A 67 -1.16 -4.66 11.92
C THR A 67 -0.48 -4.20 13.20
N ALA A 68 0.16 -5.10 13.95
CA ALA A 68 0.89 -4.81 15.18
C ALA A 68 2.13 -3.92 14.95
N ARG A 69 2.66 -3.88 13.72
CA ARG A 69 3.83 -3.08 13.34
C ARG A 69 3.48 -1.81 12.56
N LEU A 70 2.20 -1.47 12.43
CA LEU A 70 1.79 -0.19 11.84
C LEU A 70 2.42 0.97 12.60
N GLY A 71 2.88 1.98 11.86
CA GLY A 71 3.68 3.09 12.39
C GLY A 71 5.19 2.83 12.44
N GLN A 72 5.66 1.61 12.14
CA GLN A 72 7.09 1.29 12.04
C GLN A 72 7.54 1.24 10.56
N SER A 73 8.80 1.62 10.31
CA SER A 73 9.43 1.58 8.98
C SER A 73 9.92 0.17 8.61
N VAL A 74 8.99 -0.77 8.42
CA VAL A 74 9.30 -2.22 8.24
C VAL A 74 8.99 -2.76 6.85
N SER A 75 8.63 -1.91 5.89
CA SER A 75 8.36 -2.31 4.51
C SER A 75 9.56 -2.08 3.57
N ALA A 76 9.55 -2.72 2.40
CA ALA A 76 10.52 -2.48 1.33
C ALA A 76 10.21 -1.23 0.47
N GLY A 77 9.30 -0.37 0.93
CA GLY A 77 8.91 0.89 0.28
C GLY A 77 7.40 1.12 0.20
N CYS A 78 6.58 0.07 0.22
CA CYS A 78 5.12 0.19 0.29
C CYS A 78 4.67 0.84 1.61
N ILE A 79 3.48 1.42 1.61
CA ILE A 79 2.86 2.02 2.77
C ILE A 79 1.75 1.07 3.24
N ARG A 80 1.95 0.51 4.43
CA ARG A 80 1.01 -0.44 5.03
C ARG A 80 -0.05 0.30 5.82
N MET A 81 -1.30 -0.15 5.69
CA MET A 81 -2.46 0.25 6.48
C MET A 81 -3.15 -0.99 7.05
N SER A 82 -4.07 -0.81 8.00
CA SER A 82 -5.00 -1.89 8.32
C SER A 82 -5.84 -2.23 7.07
N PRO A 83 -6.27 -3.49 6.89
CA PRO A 83 -7.14 -3.85 5.77
C PRO A 83 -8.47 -3.08 5.75
N GLU A 84 -8.99 -2.73 6.92
CA GLU A 84 -10.21 -1.93 7.10
C GLU A 84 -9.99 -0.49 6.61
N ASP A 85 -8.93 0.18 7.09
CA ASP A 85 -8.69 1.59 6.77
C ASP A 85 -8.39 1.79 5.28
N VAL A 86 -7.64 0.90 4.65
CA VAL A 86 -7.40 1.01 3.19
C VAL A 86 -8.69 0.82 2.39
N CYS A 87 -9.61 -0.01 2.88
CA CYS A 87 -10.90 -0.22 2.23
C CYS A 87 -11.83 0.99 2.40
N ILE A 88 -11.73 1.71 3.52
CA ILE A 88 -12.40 2.99 3.74
C ILE A 88 -11.80 4.09 2.86
N LEU A 89 -10.47 4.16 2.77
CA LEU A 89 -9.78 5.17 1.97
C LEU A 89 -10.03 5.00 0.47
N PHE A 90 -10.00 3.76 -0.03
CA PHE A 90 -10.06 3.47 -1.47
C PHE A 90 -11.19 4.20 -2.24
N PRO A 91 -12.47 4.16 -1.84
CA PRO A 91 -13.55 4.86 -2.56
C PRO A 91 -13.43 6.39 -2.52
N GLU A 92 -12.71 6.96 -1.55
CA GLU A 92 -12.48 8.40 -1.43
C GLU A 92 -11.34 8.89 -2.33
N THR A 93 -10.72 7.99 -3.11
CA THR A 93 -9.61 8.31 -3.99
C THR A 93 -9.98 8.13 -5.46
N THR A 94 -9.34 8.92 -6.31
CA THR A 94 -9.41 8.78 -7.77
C THR A 94 -8.00 8.70 -8.36
N PRO A 95 -7.81 8.02 -9.50
CA PRO A 95 -6.52 8.02 -10.18
C PRO A 95 -6.04 9.44 -10.46
N GLY A 96 -4.81 9.76 -10.04
CA GLY A 96 -4.23 11.10 -10.17
C GLY A 96 -4.43 12.01 -8.96
N LEU A 97 -5.22 11.59 -7.95
CA LEU A 97 -5.29 12.29 -6.67
C LEU A 97 -3.88 12.42 -6.06
N PRO A 98 -3.37 13.64 -5.82
CA PRO A 98 -2.05 13.82 -5.24
C PRO A 98 -1.98 13.25 -3.81
N VAL A 99 -0.88 12.57 -3.50
CA VAL A 99 -0.56 12.13 -2.14
C VAL A 99 0.83 12.60 -1.76
N PHE A 100 0.94 13.23 -0.59
CA PHE A 100 2.21 13.58 0.01
C PHE A 100 2.54 12.60 1.13
N ILE A 101 3.77 12.06 1.12
CA ILE A 101 4.25 11.12 2.13
C ILE A 101 5.39 11.79 2.89
N GLY A 102 5.08 12.28 4.09
CA GLY A 102 6.02 12.98 4.95
C GLY A 102 5.29 13.74 6.05
N LEU A 103 6.03 14.51 6.85
CA LEU A 103 5.46 15.27 7.96
C LEU A 103 4.62 16.47 7.51
N GLN A 104 5.04 17.16 6.46
CA GLN A 104 4.35 18.34 5.95
C GLN A 104 4.57 18.49 4.44
N PRO A 105 3.50 18.67 3.64
CA PRO A 105 3.65 18.88 2.21
C PRO A 105 4.35 20.21 1.91
N PRO A 106 5.06 20.32 0.77
CA PRO A 106 5.58 21.59 0.32
C PRO A 106 4.43 22.57 0.01
N VAL A 107 4.72 23.87 0.06
CA VAL A 107 3.72 24.94 -0.07
C VAL A 107 2.98 24.88 -1.41
N ASP A 108 3.64 24.39 -2.45
CA ASP A 108 3.16 24.24 -3.82
C ASP A 108 2.59 22.84 -4.12
N PHE A 109 2.36 22.01 -3.09
CA PHE A 109 1.76 20.68 -3.29
C PHE A 109 0.35 20.82 -3.91
N PRO A 110 0.06 20.11 -5.01
CA PRO A 110 -1.23 20.22 -5.66
C PRO A 110 -2.36 19.72 -4.74
N ARG A 111 -3.46 20.47 -4.73
CA ARG A 111 -4.66 20.15 -3.96
C ARG A 111 -5.64 19.32 -4.76
#